data_AF-A0A7S0FZT4-F1
#
_entry.id   AF-A0A7S0FZT4-F1
#
_cell.length_a   1.000
_cell.length_b   1.000
_cell.length_c   1.000
_cell.angle_alpha   90.00
_cell.angle_beta   90.00
_cell.angle_gamma   90.00
#
_symmetry.space_group_name_H-M   'P 1'
#
loop_
_entity.id
_entity.type
_entity.pdbx_description
1 polymer ?
#
loop_
_entity_poly.entity_id
_entity_poly.type
_entity_poly.pdbx_seq_one_letter_code
_entity_poly.pdbx_strand_id
1 'polypeptide(L)'
;RGPSHMGPSAAAHPALFALAWAGAATLGRWRTSSSCPGRLTAKRTRTAAVAAGGRAPEQRKLANRLWDSGVERYFAGQVSGDATAGLSLLEASLAACGEDAARHHFLGARHAAAGSVREAARCWEAAIAADQAFHDAYIELVNLHEEEGDFAAAREVATRAVERGAYWADAWQRPEFFVRGLASSPWWRPRDVPWVAELEAAYPEIKQELVAFLEQQGLQLAHWSSIGSTEGDSHDAELVSEGGSWRLIDLVGDYDALSVAARRAFPRTMSCIRRVIPEAVEMAEMGLGEVLISALTPGTHLKPHCVQNNFRLTCHLGLLCPEGARLRVGPSWREWQEGRCLVFDDSYEHEVWNDGHGLRVVLLIRFWHPDLPKGRRALAPDLDAMAQFDLQRRSWIPPMSPDQAETVRRRLEAEVEAGRGGEDAVALLGLLD
;
A
#
# COMPACT_ATOMS: atom_id res chain seq x y z
N ARG A 1 -14.56 30.65 2.54
CA ARG A 1 -13.16 30.20 2.36
C ARG A 1 -13.21 28.70 2.56
N GLY A 2 -13.31 27.94 1.47
CA GLY A 2 -13.49 26.48 1.52
C GLY A 2 -12.23 25.79 2.06
N PRO A 3 -12.36 24.56 2.60
CA PRO A 3 -11.20 23.81 3.02
C PRO A 3 -10.43 23.38 1.77
N SER A 4 -9.14 23.72 1.76
CA SER A 4 -8.14 23.26 0.82
C SER A 4 -8.03 21.75 0.88
N HIS A 5 -8.38 21.09 -0.23
CA HIS A 5 -8.04 19.70 -0.50
C HIS A 5 -6.51 19.53 -0.43
N MET A 6 -6.01 18.87 0.62
CA MET A 6 -4.76 18.14 0.53
C MET A 6 -5.15 16.69 0.33
N GLY A 7 -4.93 16.17 -0.88
CA GLY A 7 -5.19 14.76 -1.20
C GLY A 7 -4.08 13.87 -0.64
N PRO A 8 -4.37 12.68 -0.10
CA PRO A 8 -3.35 11.71 0.22
C PRO A 8 -3.08 10.84 -1.02
N SER A 9 -1.87 11.04 -1.55
CA SER A 9 -1.12 10.37 -2.64
C SER A 9 -0.22 11.38 -3.38
N ALA A 10 -0.28 12.67 -3.01
CA ALA A 10 0.93 13.49 -3.09
C ALA A 10 1.96 12.84 -2.16
N ALA A 11 2.97 12.19 -2.72
CA ALA A 11 4.09 11.62 -1.97
C ALA A 11 4.47 12.61 -0.86
N ALA A 12 4.32 12.20 0.41
CA ALA A 12 4.55 13.10 1.53
C ALA A 12 5.92 13.76 1.38
N HIS A 13 6.02 15.03 1.77
CA HIS A 13 7.27 15.79 1.73
C HIS A 13 8.42 14.92 2.26
N PRO A 14 9.61 14.89 1.63
CA PRO A 14 10.67 13.97 2.01
C PRO A 14 11.00 14.06 3.51
N ALA A 15 10.91 15.26 4.10
CA ALA A 15 11.05 15.49 5.55
C ALA A 15 10.03 14.72 6.42
N LEU A 16 8.75 14.66 6.00
CA LEU A 16 7.69 13.95 6.73
C LEU A 16 7.92 12.42 6.72
N PHE A 17 8.53 11.90 5.66
CA PHE A 17 8.76 10.46 5.51
C PHE A 17 10.10 9.99 6.10
N ALA A 18 11.17 10.77 5.97
CA ALA A 18 12.46 10.45 6.56
C ALA A 18 12.38 10.37 8.11
N LEU A 19 11.52 11.19 8.73
CA LEU A 19 11.22 11.12 10.16
C LEU A 19 10.50 9.82 10.55
N ALA A 20 9.57 9.33 9.72
CA ALA A 20 8.86 8.06 9.95
C ALA A 20 9.81 6.85 9.83
N TRP A 21 10.73 6.85 8.85
CA TRP A 21 11.67 5.75 8.63
C TRP A 21 12.84 5.73 9.63
N ALA A 22 13.34 6.91 10.05
CA ALA A 22 14.35 7.00 11.10
C ALA A 22 13.85 6.45 12.45
N GLY A 23 12.54 6.56 12.72
CA GLY A 23 11.88 5.92 13.86
C GLY A 23 11.91 4.39 13.78
N ALA A 24 11.58 3.81 12.62
CA ALA A 24 11.59 2.36 12.41
C ALA A 24 13.00 1.74 12.44
N ALA A 25 14.01 2.44 11.91
CA ALA A 25 15.40 1.97 11.86
C ALA A 25 16.11 1.90 13.25
N THR A 26 15.52 2.43 14.32
CA THR A 26 16.08 2.31 15.68
C THR A 26 15.82 0.95 16.34
N LEU A 27 14.96 0.11 15.76
CA LEU A 27 14.73 -1.27 16.20
C LEU A 27 15.40 -2.26 15.25
N GLY A 28 16.66 -2.61 15.53
CA GLY A 28 17.26 -3.85 15.04
C GLY A 28 18.55 -3.72 14.22
N ARG A 29 19.65 -3.26 14.83
CA ARG A 29 20.99 -3.56 14.29
C ARG A 29 21.32 -5.04 14.53
N TRP A 30 21.06 -5.91 13.55
CA TRP A 30 21.64 -7.25 13.53
C TRP A 30 22.72 -7.34 12.47
N ARG A 31 23.94 -7.62 12.92
CA ARG A 31 25.11 -7.88 12.08
C ARG A 31 24.87 -9.17 11.29
N THR A 32 24.80 -9.10 9.97
CA THR A 32 24.85 -10.28 9.11
C THR A 32 26.30 -10.73 8.92
N SER A 33 26.71 -11.81 9.59
CA SER A 33 27.93 -12.54 9.27
C SER A 33 27.64 -13.65 8.26
N SER A 34 28.09 -13.41 7.02
CA SER A 34 28.68 -14.36 6.06
C SER A 34 28.14 -15.80 5.89
N SER A 35 27.81 -16.04 4.61
CA SER A 35 28.20 -17.17 3.75
C SER A 35 27.24 -18.36 3.58
N CYS A 36 26.73 -18.50 2.35
CA CYS A 36 26.53 -19.78 1.69
C CYS A 36 26.68 -19.65 0.16
N PRO A 37 27.37 -20.59 -0.53
CA PRO A 37 27.62 -20.55 -1.96
C PRO A 37 26.60 -21.40 -2.76
N GLY A 38 26.27 -20.97 -3.98
CA GLY A 38 25.45 -21.76 -4.89
C GLY A 38 25.27 -21.11 -6.26
N ARG A 39 26.26 -21.26 -7.15
CA ARG A 39 26.15 -20.90 -8.58
C ARG A 39 25.14 -21.82 -9.25
N LEU A 40 24.02 -21.27 -9.71
CA LEU A 40 23.23 -21.84 -10.79
C LEU A 40 23.55 -21.09 -12.08
N THR A 41 24.12 -21.80 -13.04
CA THR A 41 24.49 -21.30 -14.35
C THR A 41 23.25 -21.19 -15.23
N ALA A 42 22.77 -19.96 -15.46
CA ALA A 42 21.75 -19.70 -16.46
C ALA A 42 22.35 -19.82 -17.87
N LYS A 43 21.95 -20.86 -18.61
CA LYS A 43 22.22 -20.98 -20.04
C LYS A 43 21.53 -19.84 -20.78
N ARG A 44 22.32 -18.99 -21.44
CA ARG A 44 21.88 -17.97 -22.39
C ARG A 44 21.11 -18.63 -23.55
N THR A 45 19.79 -18.56 -23.54
CA THR A 45 18.97 -18.68 -24.75
C THR A 45 19.04 -17.35 -25.50
N ARG A 46 19.64 -17.36 -26.69
CA ARG A 46 19.59 -16.26 -27.67
C ARG A 46 18.14 -16.11 -28.13
N THR A 47 17.42 -15.15 -27.59
CA THR A 47 16.23 -14.59 -28.23
C THR A 47 16.67 -13.53 -29.24
N ALA A 48 16.10 -13.62 -30.43
CA ALA A 48 16.41 -12.77 -31.57
C ALA A 48 16.17 -11.30 -31.24
N ALA A 49 17.16 -10.46 -31.56
CA ALA A 49 17.04 -9.01 -31.52
C ALA A 49 15.96 -8.59 -32.52
N VAL A 50 14.81 -8.17 -32.01
CA VAL A 50 13.88 -7.32 -32.75
C VAL A 50 14.59 -5.98 -32.90
N ALA A 51 14.68 -5.50 -34.14
CA ALA A 51 15.39 -4.28 -34.50
C ALA A 51 14.76 -3.05 -33.83
N ALA A 52 15.31 -2.62 -32.69
CA ALA A 52 15.10 -1.28 -32.17
C ALA A 52 15.90 -0.31 -33.03
N GLY A 53 15.23 0.67 -33.64
CA GLY A 53 15.88 1.75 -34.38
C GLY A 53 16.75 2.58 -33.44
N GLY A 54 18.03 2.23 -33.31
CA GLY A 54 18.94 2.86 -32.36
C GLY A 54 19.12 4.35 -32.66
N ARG A 55 18.75 5.21 -31.71
CA ARG A 55 19.08 6.65 -31.73
C ARG A 55 20.60 6.87 -31.81
N ALA A 56 21.01 7.97 -32.43
CA ALA A 56 22.43 8.26 -32.66
C ALA A 56 23.20 8.40 -31.32
N PRO A 57 24.45 7.90 -31.21
CA PRO A 57 25.26 8.01 -30.00
C PRO A 57 25.36 9.44 -29.43
N GLU A 58 25.35 10.46 -30.29
CA GLU A 58 25.38 11.87 -29.90
C GLU A 58 24.09 12.33 -29.20
N GLN A 59 22.92 11.81 -29.60
CA GLN A 59 21.65 12.11 -28.92
C GLN A 59 21.63 11.54 -27.51
N ARG A 60 22.19 10.34 -27.32
CA ARG A 60 22.31 9.71 -25.99
C ARG A 60 23.26 10.47 -25.08
N LYS A 61 24.40 10.94 -25.59
CA LYS A 61 25.31 11.82 -24.85
C LYS A 61 24.66 13.14 -24.46
N LEU A 62 23.92 13.77 -25.38
CA LEU A 62 23.18 15.00 -25.07
C LEU A 62 22.13 14.75 -23.99
N ALA A 63 21.33 13.69 -24.11
CA ALA A 63 20.32 13.33 -23.13
C ALA A 63 20.93 13.15 -21.73
N ASN A 64 22.05 12.42 -21.62
CA ASN A 64 22.72 12.24 -20.33
C ASN A 64 23.23 13.56 -19.74
N ARG A 65 23.85 14.45 -20.53
CA ARG A 65 24.29 15.76 -20.02
C ARG A 65 23.13 16.64 -19.55
N LEU A 66 22.02 16.63 -20.29
CA LEU A 66 20.81 17.36 -19.91
C LEU A 66 20.20 16.80 -18.63
N TRP A 67 20.13 15.47 -18.52
CA TRP A 67 19.69 14.79 -17.32
C TRP A 67 20.56 15.17 -16.13
N ASP A 68 21.89 15.10 -16.30
CA ASP A 68 22.82 15.35 -15.20
C ASP A 68 22.68 16.77 -14.65
N SER A 69 22.59 17.74 -15.58
CA SER A 69 22.37 19.15 -15.25
C SER A 69 21.00 19.40 -14.62
N GLY A 70 19.97 18.67 -15.08
CA GLY A 70 18.61 18.76 -14.54
C GLY A 70 18.53 18.26 -13.11
N VAL A 71 19.15 17.11 -12.82
CA VAL A 71 19.22 16.53 -11.48
C VAL A 71 19.91 17.47 -10.50
N GLU A 72 21.05 18.06 -10.89
CA GLU A 72 21.74 19.03 -10.03
C GLU A 72 20.86 20.23 -9.67
N ARG A 73 20.12 20.76 -10.65
CA ARG A 73 19.17 21.86 -10.42
C ARG A 73 17.97 21.43 -9.60
N TYR A 74 17.48 20.22 -9.80
CA TYR A 74 16.38 19.65 -9.04
C TYR A 74 16.72 19.60 -7.54
N PHE A 75 17.87 19.03 -7.17
CA PHE A 75 18.29 18.96 -5.76
C PHE A 75 18.50 20.36 -5.16
N ALA A 76 19.11 21.29 -5.91
CA ALA A 76 19.23 22.68 -5.47
C ALA A 76 17.86 23.34 -5.25
N GLY A 77 16.89 23.06 -6.13
CA GLY A 77 15.52 23.54 -6.02
C GLY A 77 14.79 22.99 -4.80
N GLN A 78 14.95 21.69 -4.48
CA GLN A 78 14.34 21.12 -3.28
C GLN A 78 14.83 21.83 -2.01
N VAL A 79 16.14 22.11 -1.93
CA VAL A 79 16.74 22.86 -0.81
C VAL A 79 16.24 24.31 -0.76
N SER A 80 16.00 24.94 -1.91
CA SER A 80 15.56 26.34 -1.98
C SER A 80 14.03 26.54 -2.02
N GLY A 81 13.23 25.46 -2.00
CA GLY A 81 11.77 25.50 -2.13
C GLY A 81 11.24 25.73 -3.55
N ASP A 82 12.07 25.57 -4.60
CA ASP A 82 11.63 25.57 -6.00
C ASP A 82 11.45 24.12 -6.49
N ALA A 83 10.22 23.62 -6.35
CA ALA A 83 9.85 22.26 -6.76
C ALA A 83 9.98 22.02 -8.28
N THR A 84 10.06 23.08 -9.10
CA THR A 84 10.11 22.98 -10.56
C THR A 84 11.52 23.08 -11.14
N ALA A 85 12.52 23.37 -10.28
CA ALA A 85 13.89 23.54 -10.71
C ALA A 85 14.39 22.29 -11.44
N GLY A 86 15.01 22.49 -12.60
CA GLY A 86 15.61 21.41 -13.39
C GLY A 86 14.63 20.58 -14.22
N LEU A 87 13.31 20.64 -13.99
CA LEU A 87 12.34 19.83 -14.74
C LEU A 87 12.45 20.02 -16.26
N SER A 88 12.60 21.25 -16.74
CA SER A 88 12.76 21.53 -18.17
C SER A 88 14.00 20.88 -18.80
N LEU A 89 15.09 20.69 -18.03
CA LEU A 89 16.28 19.98 -18.49
C LEU A 89 16.06 18.47 -18.51
N LEU A 90 15.34 17.94 -17.53
CA LEU A 90 14.98 16.52 -17.45
C LEU A 90 14.02 16.12 -18.59
N GLU A 91 13.02 16.97 -18.87
CA GLU A 91 12.13 16.83 -20.03
C GLU A 91 12.92 16.89 -21.35
N ALA A 92 13.82 17.86 -21.49
CA ALA A 92 14.67 17.98 -22.68
C ALA A 92 15.59 16.76 -22.87
N SER A 93 16.06 16.14 -21.79
CA SER A 93 16.80 14.89 -21.83
C SER A 93 15.97 13.76 -22.47
N LEU A 94 14.73 13.58 -22.03
CA LEU A 94 13.84 12.55 -22.57
C LEU A 94 13.37 12.85 -24.00
N ALA A 95 13.21 14.13 -24.35
CA ALA A 95 12.97 14.53 -25.74
C ALA A 95 14.15 14.11 -26.64
N ALA A 96 15.40 14.32 -26.17
CA ALA A 96 16.61 13.91 -26.87
C ALA A 96 16.75 12.38 -26.98
N CYS A 97 16.42 11.62 -25.92
CA CYS A 97 16.47 10.17 -25.88
C CYS A 97 15.40 9.57 -24.95
N GLY A 98 14.22 9.24 -25.49
CA GLY A 98 13.02 8.89 -24.71
C GLY A 98 12.86 7.42 -24.32
N GLU A 99 13.94 6.64 -24.29
CA GLU A 99 13.90 5.17 -24.09
C GLU A 99 14.24 4.76 -22.64
N ASP A 100 14.01 5.62 -21.65
CA ASP A 100 14.38 5.35 -20.25
C ASP A 100 13.14 5.40 -19.34
N ALA A 101 12.65 4.22 -18.97
CA ALA A 101 11.44 4.07 -18.16
C ALA A 101 11.58 4.70 -16.77
N ALA A 102 12.74 4.58 -16.13
CA ALA A 102 12.96 5.11 -14.79
C ALA A 102 12.99 6.65 -14.79
N ARG A 103 13.56 7.26 -15.85
CA ARG A 103 13.55 8.71 -16.03
C ARG A 103 12.14 9.27 -16.30
N HIS A 104 11.35 8.57 -17.12
CA HIS A 104 9.95 8.90 -17.34
C HIS A 104 9.13 8.77 -16.06
N HIS A 105 9.31 7.68 -15.30
CA HIS A 105 8.65 7.47 -14.01
C HIS A 105 8.94 8.61 -13.03
N PHE A 106 10.21 8.97 -12.86
CA PHE A 106 10.62 10.06 -11.99
C PHE A 106 9.93 11.38 -12.37
N LEU A 107 9.93 11.75 -13.67
CA LEU A 107 9.21 12.95 -14.11
C LEU A 107 7.70 12.87 -13.85
N GLY A 108 7.10 11.70 -14.05
CA GLY A 108 5.68 11.48 -13.74
C GLY A 108 5.37 11.82 -12.29
N ALA A 109 6.18 11.29 -11.36
CA ALA A 109 6.07 11.59 -9.94
C ALA A 109 6.27 13.09 -9.61
N ARG A 110 7.17 13.78 -10.33
CA ARG A 110 7.36 15.24 -10.14
C ARG A 110 6.18 16.05 -10.65
N HIS A 111 5.62 15.69 -11.81
CA HIS A 111 4.42 16.35 -12.33
C HIS A 111 3.21 16.11 -11.42
N ALA A 112 3.05 14.90 -10.89
CA ALA A 112 1.99 14.58 -9.93
C ALA A 112 2.12 15.43 -8.66
N ALA A 113 3.31 15.50 -8.07
CA ALA A 113 3.59 16.35 -6.91
C ALA A 113 3.34 17.86 -7.18
N ALA A 114 3.51 18.31 -8.43
CA ALA A 114 3.19 19.68 -8.86
C ALA A 114 1.71 19.89 -9.23
N GLY A 115 0.84 18.88 -9.06
CA GLY A 115 -0.58 18.93 -9.42
C GLY A 115 -0.87 18.85 -10.92
N SER A 116 0.14 18.51 -11.74
CA SER A 116 0.04 18.37 -13.19
C SER A 116 -0.35 16.93 -13.58
N VAL A 117 -1.58 16.53 -13.25
CA VAL A 117 -2.10 15.15 -13.38
C VAL A 117 -1.97 14.61 -14.81
N ARG A 118 -2.28 15.42 -15.81
CA ARG A 118 -2.22 15.01 -17.22
C ARG A 118 -0.78 14.71 -17.67
N GLU A 119 0.16 15.56 -17.25
CA GLU A 119 1.58 15.40 -17.54
C GLU A 119 2.14 14.17 -16.82
N ALA A 120 1.73 13.94 -15.57
CA ALA A 120 2.10 12.75 -14.81
C ALA A 120 1.69 11.45 -15.53
N ALA A 121 0.41 11.34 -15.91
CA ALA A 121 -0.11 10.19 -16.64
C ALA A 121 0.63 9.96 -17.97
N ARG A 122 0.94 11.02 -18.72
CA ARG A 122 1.73 10.91 -19.97
C ARG A 122 3.14 10.36 -19.72
N CYS A 123 3.79 10.80 -18.66
CA CYS A 123 5.11 10.31 -18.28
C CYS A 123 5.08 8.83 -17.92
N TRP A 124 4.12 8.38 -17.12
CA TRP A 124 4.01 6.96 -16.76
C TRP A 124 3.61 6.07 -17.95
N GLU A 125 2.75 6.54 -18.85
CA GLU A 125 2.49 5.84 -20.13
C GLU A 125 3.76 5.74 -20.99
N ALA A 126 4.57 6.78 -21.03
CA ALA A 126 5.86 6.74 -21.71
C ALA A 126 6.87 5.80 -21.03
N ALA A 127 6.83 5.69 -19.70
CA ALA A 127 7.63 4.72 -18.95
C ALA A 127 7.26 3.27 -19.33
N ILE A 128 5.95 2.96 -19.34
CA ILE A 128 5.43 1.66 -19.77
C ILE A 128 5.76 1.35 -21.23
N ALA A 129 5.71 2.37 -22.10
CA ALA A 129 6.09 2.21 -23.50
C ALA A 129 7.58 1.91 -23.68
N ALA A 130 8.44 2.50 -22.84
CA ALA A 130 9.88 2.25 -22.85
C ALA A 130 10.25 0.87 -22.28
N ASP A 131 9.59 0.44 -21.21
CA ASP A 131 9.72 -0.90 -20.62
C ASP A 131 8.35 -1.41 -20.14
N GLN A 132 7.82 -2.39 -20.88
CA GLN A 132 6.51 -2.98 -20.60
C GLN A 132 6.44 -3.74 -19.27
N ALA A 133 7.59 -4.11 -18.69
CA ALA A 133 7.71 -4.78 -17.40
C ALA A 133 7.97 -3.81 -16.23
N PHE A 134 8.02 -2.50 -16.49
CA PHE A 134 8.27 -1.48 -15.48
C PHE A 134 7.02 -1.25 -14.62
N HIS A 135 6.88 -2.05 -13.56
CA HIS A 135 5.66 -2.13 -12.75
C HIS A 135 5.32 -0.86 -11.96
N ASP A 136 6.32 -0.11 -11.47
CA ASP A 136 6.05 1.12 -10.69
C ASP A 136 5.15 2.09 -11.48
N ALA A 137 5.36 2.24 -12.78
CA ALA A 137 4.53 3.11 -13.63
C ALA A 137 3.08 2.62 -13.75
N TYR A 138 2.82 1.31 -13.67
CA TYR A 138 1.44 0.80 -13.63
C TYR A 138 0.79 1.09 -12.27
N ILE A 139 1.54 0.96 -11.17
CA ILE A 139 1.05 1.28 -9.82
C ILE A 139 0.62 2.75 -9.77
N GLU A 140 1.52 3.66 -10.17
CA GLU A 140 1.26 5.10 -10.14
C GLU A 140 0.10 5.53 -11.05
N LEU A 141 -0.02 4.94 -12.25
CA LEU A 141 -1.18 5.20 -13.14
C LEU A 141 -2.50 4.68 -12.58
N VAL A 142 -2.48 3.53 -11.91
CA VAL A 142 -3.66 2.99 -11.22
C VAL A 142 -4.07 3.92 -10.09
N ASN A 143 -3.14 4.30 -9.22
CA ASN A 143 -3.39 5.18 -8.08
C ASN A 143 -3.99 6.52 -8.54
N LEU A 144 -3.41 7.14 -9.58
CA LEU A 144 -3.94 8.37 -10.17
C LEU A 144 -5.40 8.23 -10.62
N HIS A 145 -5.75 7.14 -11.30
CA HIS A 145 -7.13 6.93 -11.74
C HIS A 145 -8.09 6.66 -10.58
N GLU A 146 -7.65 5.92 -9.55
CA GLU A 146 -8.46 5.67 -8.36
C GLU A 146 -8.72 6.95 -7.56
N GLU A 147 -7.74 7.85 -7.45
CA GLU A 147 -7.89 9.19 -6.85
C GLU A 147 -8.89 10.07 -7.60
N GLU A 148 -8.93 9.98 -8.94
CA GLU A 148 -9.94 10.64 -9.77
C GLU A 148 -11.32 9.96 -9.69
N GLY A 149 -11.42 8.80 -9.03
CA GLY A 149 -12.63 7.98 -8.93
C GLY A 149 -12.94 7.16 -10.18
N ASP A 150 -12.02 7.08 -11.15
CA ASP A 150 -12.14 6.31 -12.38
C ASP A 150 -11.58 4.88 -12.22
N PHE A 151 -12.29 4.08 -11.42
CA PHE A 151 -11.95 2.66 -11.21
C PHE A 151 -12.03 1.82 -12.50
N ALA A 152 -12.71 2.31 -13.55
CA ALA A 152 -12.72 1.62 -14.85
C ALA A 152 -11.37 1.79 -15.55
N ALA A 153 -10.87 3.02 -15.66
CA ALA A 153 -9.54 3.29 -16.20
C ALA A 153 -8.44 2.59 -15.38
N ALA A 154 -8.52 2.60 -14.05
CA ALA A 154 -7.60 1.86 -13.19
C ALA A 154 -7.54 0.36 -13.55
N ARG A 155 -8.70 -0.28 -13.75
CA ARG A 155 -8.78 -1.69 -14.18
C ARG A 155 -8.27 -1.92 -15.60
N GLU A 156 -8.41 -0.96 -16.51
CA GLU A 156 -7.82 -1.05 -17.85
C GLU A 156 -6.29 -1.01 -17.80
N VAL A 157 -5.71 -0.13 -16.99
CA VAL A 157 -4.26 -0.10 -16.74
C VAL A 157 -3.77 -1.43 -16.16
N ALA A 158 -4.45 -1.94 -15.14
CA ALA A 158 -4.11 -3.22 -14.52
C ALA A 158 -4.26 -4.41 -15.47
N THR A 159 -5.28 -4.40 -16.34
CA THR A 159 -5.46 -5.42 -17.39
C THR A 159 -4.23 -5.49 -18.29
N ARG A 160 -3.72 -4.33 -18.75
CA ARG A 160 -2.48 -4.27 -19.55
C ARG A 160 -1.28 -4.82 -18.79
N ALA A 161 -1.16 -4.53 -17.49
CA ALA A 161 -0.08 -5.04 -16.64
C ALA A 161 -0.12 -6.58 -16.55
N VAL A 162 -1.31 -7.15 -16.35
CA VAL A 162 -1.54 -8.60 -16.26
C VAL A 162 -1.23 -9.29 -17.59
N GLU A 163 -1.75 -8.78 -18.70
CA GLU A 163 -1.52 -9.34 -20.04
C GLU A 163 -0.04 -9.40 -20.43
N ARG A 164 0.75 -8.44 -19.92
CA ARG A 164 2.20 -8.35 -20.15
C ARG A 164 3.03 -9.10 -19.10
N GLY A 165 2.40 -9.66 -18.07
CA GLY A 165 3.09 -10.29 -16.93
C GLY A 165 3.96 -9.31 -16.13
N ALA A 166 3.60 -8.03 -16.15
CA ALA A 166 4.39 -6.93 -15.59
C ALA A 166 4.37 -6.91 -14.06
N TYR A 167 3.25 -7.23 -13.43
CA TYR A 167 3.17 -7.21 -11.96
C TYR A 167 2.09 -8.13 -11.37
N TRP A 168 0.83 -7.68 -11.45
CA TRP A 168 -0.34 -8.34 -10.84
C TRP A 168 -0.78 -9.60 -11.59
N ALA A 169 -1.58 -10.43 -10.90
CA ALA A 169 -2.19 -11.62 -11.48
C ALA A 169 -3.63 -11.39 -11.99
N ASP A 170 -4.33 -10.37 -11.49
CA ASP A 170 -5.72 -10.06 -11.82
C ASP A 170 -5.91 -8.53 -11.87
N ALA A 171 -6.70 -8.03 -12.81
CA ALA A 171 -6.95 -6.58 -12.97
C ALA A 171 -7.73 -5.97 -11.79
N TRP A 172 -8.45 -6.79 -11.03
CA TRP A 172 -9.12 -6.39 -9.81
C TRP A 172 -8.21 -6.41 -8.58
N GLN A 173 -7.04 -7.06 -8.65
CA GLN A 173 -6.09 -7.18 -7.53
C GLN A 173 -4.93 -6.22 -7.76
N ARG A 174 -4.98 -5.04 -7.13
CA ARG A 174 -4.03 -3.94 -7.39
C ARG A 174 -3.28 -3.45 -6.14
N PRO A 175 -2.72 -4.34 -5.30
CA PRO A 175 -1.89 -3.91 -4.18
C PRO A 175 -0.57 -3.32 -4.69
N GLU A 176 -0.03 -2.33 -3.97
CA GLU A 176 1.30 -1.78 -4.25
C GLU A 176 2.40 -2.84 -4.03
N PHE A 177 2.28 -3.66 -2.98
CA PHE A 177 3.17 -4.78 -2.70
C PHE A 177 2.55 -6.12 -3.11
N PHE A 178 3.09 -6.74 -4.16
CA PHE A 178 2.54 -7.97 -4.72
C PHE A 178 3.54 -9.14 -4.71
N VAL A 179 3.22 -10.17 -3.93
CA VAL A 179 3.97 -11.43 -3.92
C VAL A 179 3.46 -12.33 -5.04
N ARG A 180 4.29 -12.45 -6.09
CA ARG A 180 4.01 -13.33 -7.23
C ARG A 180 4.00 -14.81 -6.84
N GLY A 181 3.11 -15.56 -7.49
CA GLY A 181 3.03 -17.02 -7.37
C GLY A 181 2.12 -17.53 -6.26
N LEU A 182 1.52 -16.65 -5.46
CA LEU A 182 0.39 -17.00 -4.59
C LEU A 182 -0.86 -17.24 -5.44
N ALA A 183 -1.72 -18.20 -5.05
CA ALA A 183 -3.03 -18.31 -5.68
C ALA A 183 -3.81 -16.98 -5.56
N SER A 184 -4.51 -16.60 -6.61
CA SER A 184 -5.18 -15.32 -6.73
C SER A 184 -6.67 -15.56 -6.97
N SER A 185 -7.50 -15.14 -6.02
CA SER A 185 -8.96 -15.25 -6.10
C SER A 185 -9.62 -14.22 -5.17
N PRO A 186 -10.64 -13.47 -5.63
CA PRO A 186 -11.33 -12.50 -4.78
C PRO A 186 -12.05 -13.19 -3.62
N TRP A 187 -12.64 -14.35 -3.86
CA TRP A 187 -13.39 -15.11 -2.86
C TRP A 187 -12.78 -16.48 -2.62
N TRP A 188 -12.67 -16.84 -1.36
CA TRP A 188 -12.21 -18.15 -0.92
C TRP A 188 -13.38 -18.93 -0.33
N ARG A 189 -13.30 -20.26 -0.41
CA ARG A 189 -14.34 -21.12 0.15
C ARG A 189 -14.06 -21.31 1.64
N PRO A 190 -15.00 -20.97 2.54
CA PRO A 190 -14.74 -21.06 3.97
C PRO A 190 -14.36 -22.48 4.42
N ARG A 191 -14.89 -23.52 3.76
CA ARG A 191 -14.54 -24.93 4.01
C ARG A 191 -13.10 -25.31 3.67
N ASP A 192 -12.41 -24.52 2.83
CA ASP A 192 -11.02 -24.76 2.47
C ASP A 192 -10.07 -24.14 3.51
N VAL A 193 -10.60 -23.36 4.47
CA VAL A 193 -9.86 -22.79 5.60
C VAL A 193 -10.10 -23.67 6.84
N PRO A 194 -9.08 -24.40 7.36
CA PRO A 194 -9.28 -25.49 8.32
C PRO A 194 -9.99 -25.10 9.63
N TRP A 195 -9.80 -23.87 10.10
CA TRP A 195 -10.30 -23.39 11.38
C TRP A 195 -11.70 -22.76 11.32
N VAL A 196 -12.25 -22.52 10.13
CA VAL A 196 -13.53 -21.81 9.97
C VAL A 196 -14.67 -22.53 10.68
N ALA A 197 -14.76 -23.85 10.57
CA ALA A 197 -15.87 -24.60 11.18
C ALA A 197 -15.89 -24.49 12.71
N GLU A 198 -14.71 -24.47 13.34
CA GLU A 198 -14.58 -24.27 14.79
C GLU A 198 -14.91 -22.84 15.21
N LEU A 199 -14.53 -21.85 14.40
CA LEU A 199 -14.87 -20.44 14.64
C LEU A 199 -16.38 -20.21 14.51
N GLU A 200 -17.03 -20.76 13.48
CA GLU A 200 -18.49 -20.71 13.32
C GLU A 200 -19.21 -21.43 14.48
N ALA A 201 -18.66 -22.53 15.00
CA ALA A 201 -19.22 -23.20 16.18
C ALA A 201 -19.13 -22.35 17.47
N ALA A 202 -18.12 -21.48 17.58
CA ALA A 202 -17.93 -20.57 18.71
C ALA A 202 -18.80 -19.29 18.63
N TYR A 203 -19.46 -19.03 17.50
CA TYR A 203 -20.28 -17.84 17.28
C TYR A 203 -21.25 -17.50 18.43
N PRO A 204 -22.00 -18.45 19.04
CA PRO A 204 -22.95 -18.10 20.10
C PRO A 204 -22.27 -17.43 21.30
N GLU A 205 -21.07 -17.89 21.68
CA GLU A 205 -20.30 -17.32 22.79
C GLU A 205 -19.73 -15.96 22.42
N ILE A 206 -19.19 -15.83 21.20
CA ILE A 206 -18.63 -14.56 20.68
C ILE A 206 -19.72 -13.49 20.61
N LYS A 207 -20.91 -13.83 20.08
CA LYS A 207 -22.04 -12.91 20.02
C LYS A 207 -22.53 -12.51 21.41
N GLN A 208 -22.52 -13.42 22.37
CA GLN A 208 -22.91 -13.10 23.74
C GLN A 208 -21.98 -12.05 24.37
N GLU A 209 -20.66 -12.16 24.14
CA GLU A 209 -19.70 -11.14 24.59
C GLU A 209 -19.91 -9.78 23.91
N LEU A 210 -20.17 -9.79 22.60
CA LEU A 210 -20.49 -8.56 21.87
C LEU A 210 -21.75 -7.87 22.42
N VAL A 211 -22.83 -8.61 22.64
CA VAL A 211 -24.09 -8.05 23.16
C VAL A 211 -23.88 -7.48 24.57
N ALA A 212 -23.21 -8.23 25.46
CA ALA A 212 -22.91 -7.76 26.80
C ALA A 212 -22.04 -6.49 26.78
N PHE A 213 -21.05 -6.42 25.88
CA PHE A 213 -20.23 -5.24 25.70
C PHE A 213 -21.05 -4.03 25.22
N LEU A 214 -21.92 -4.22 24.21
CA LEU A 214 -22.80 -3.17 23.68
C LEU A 214 -23.79 -2.64 24.74
N GLU A 215 -24.32 -3.52 25.58
CA GLU A 215 -25.20 -3.16 26.70
C GLU A 215 -24.48 -2.32 27.76
N GLN A 216 -23.25 -2.69 28.12
CA GLN A 216 -22.42 -1.95 29.09
C GLN A 216 -22.01 -0.57 28.59
N GLN A 217 -21.75 -0.42 27.29
CA GLN A 217 -21.36 0.84 26.65
C GLN A 217 -22.58 1.68 26.18
N GLY A 218 -23.80 1.16 26.35
CA GLY A 218 -25.06 1.87 26.06
C GLY A 218 -25.38 2.08 24.58
N LEU A 219 -24.98 1.17 23.67
CA LEU A 219 -25.08 1.33 22.20
C LEU A 219 -24.46 2.64 21.66
N GLN A 220 -23.68 3.35 22.48
CA GLN A 220 -22.99 4.57 22.06
C GLN A 220 -21.74 4.19 21.28
N LEU A 221 -21.92 3.90 19.98
CA LEU A 221 -20.83 3.69 19.01
C LEU A 221 -19.82 4.85 18.97
N ALA A 222 -20.16 6.00 19.57
CA ALA A 222 -19.29 7.14 19.79
C ALA A 222 -18.06 6.84 20.69
N HIS A 223 -18.09 5.78 21.51
CA HIS A 223 -16.96 5.34 22.35
C HIS A 223 -16.07 4.26 21.70
N TRP A 224 -16.37 3.88 20.47
CA TRP A 224 -15.51 2.99 19.69
C TRP A 224 -14.53 3.87 18.91
N SER A 225 -13.27 3.44 18.76
CA SER A 225 -12.29 4.19 17.99
C SER A 225 -12.86 4.49 16.60
N SER A 226 -12.94 5.78 16.27
CA SER A 226 -13.15 6.17 14.88
C SER A 226 -11.88 5.78 14.16
N ILE A 227 -12.01 5.29 12.94
CA ILE A 227 -10.82 5.04 12.16
C ILE A 227 -10.11 6.37 11.91
N GLY A 228 -8.78 6.36 12.05
CA GLY A 228 -7.92 7.55 12.04
C GLY A 228 -7.78 8.29 13.38
N SER A 229 -8.19 7.70 14.52
CA SER A 229 -7.93 8.31 15.85
C SER A 229 -6.52 8.07 16.41
N THR A 230 -5.75 7.19 15.77
CA THR A 230 -4.32 6.95 15.99
C THR A 230 -3.51 7.77 14.99
N GLU A 231 -2.48 8.49 15.46
CA GLU A 231 -1.57 9.26 14.60
C GLU A 231 -0.87 8.29 13.62
N GLY A 232 -1.34 8.23 12.37
CA GLY A 232 -0.77 7.39 11.31
C GLY A 232 -1.77 6.83 10.29
N ASP A 233 -3.03 6.62 10.68
CA ASP A 233 -4.02 5.87 9.87
C ASP A 233 -5.06 6.76 9.16
N SER A 234 -4.58 7.78 8.44
CA SER A 234 -5.46 8.78 7.80
C SER A 234 -6.20 8.29 6.55
N HIS A 235 -5.87 7.11 6.00
CA HIS A 235 -6.46 6.63 4.73
C HIS A 235 -7.88 6.06 4.90
N ASP A 236 -8.13 5.28 5.95
CA ASP A 236 -9.39 4.54 6.09
C ASP A 236 -10.58 5.45 6.48
N ALA A 237 -10.32 6.60 7.12
CA ALA A 237 -11.35 7.59 7.41
C ALA A 237 -11.94 8.22 6.13
N GLU A 238 -11.13 8.36 5.08
CA GLU A 238 -11.54 8.95 3.80
C GLU A 238 -12.36 7.98 2.93
N LEU A 239 -12.29 6.69 3.24
CA LEU A 239 -13.07 5.64 2.59
C LEU A 239 -14.55 5.71 2.96
N VAL A 240 -14.89 6.26 4.13
CA VAL A 240 -16.26 6.37 4.62
C VAL A 240 -16.96 7.54 3.92
N SER A 241 -17.95 7.25 3.09
CA SER A 241 -18.81 8.27 2.48
C SER A 241 -19.61 9.04 3.54
N GLU A 242 -20.01 10.28 3.23
CA GLU A 242 -20.79 11.13 4.14
C GLU A 242 -22.09 10.44 4.58
N GLY A 243 -22.43 10.53 5.88
CA GLY A 243 -23.69 10.05 6.44
C GLY A 243 -23.64 8.71 7.19
N GLY A 244 -22.49 8.02 7.17
CA GLY A 244 -22.26 6.77 7.91
C GLY A 244 -21.14 6.84 8.95
N SER A 245 -20.97 5.76 9.71
CA SER A 245 -19.84 5.56 10.63
C SER A 245 -19.32 4.13 10.56
N TRP A 246 -18.00 4.02 10.55
CA TRP A 246 -17.25 2.77 10.66
C TRP A 246 -16.41 2.82 11.93
N ARG A 247 -16.55 1.80 12.79
CA ARG A 247 -15.98 1.76 14.14
C ARG A 247 -15.35 0.41 14.41
N LEU A 248 -14.18 0.41 15.04
CA LEU A 248 -13.39 -0.79 15.29
C LEU A 248 -13.14 -0.98 16.79
N ILE A 249 -12.92 -2.24 17.18
CA ILE A 249 -12.36 -2.63 18.47
C ILE A 249 -11.25 -3.64 18.22
N ASP A 250 -10.02 -3.26 18.50
CA ASP A 250 -8.87 -4.13 18.34
C ASP A 250 -8.76 -5.15 19.48
N LEU A 251 -8.85 -6.43 19.09
CA LEU A 251 -8.64 -7.55 20.01
C LEU A 251 -7.18 -8.01 19.98
N VAL A 252 -6.52 -7.95 18.82
CA VAL A 252 -5.10 -8.21 18.62
C VAL A 252 -4.58 -7.34 17.46
N GLY A 253 -3.43 -6.68 17.64
CA GLY A 253 -2.86 -5.75 16.67
C GLY A 253 -2.36 -4.50 17.40
N ASP A 254 -3.20 -3.47 17.47
CA ASP A 254 -2.88 -2.24 18.17
C ASP A 254 -3.03 -2.34 19.70
N TYR A 255 -2.21 -1.59 20.43
CA TYR A 255 -2.09 -1.57 21.89
C TYR A 255 -2.46 -0.20 22.49
N ASP A 256 -3.40 0.52 21.88
CA ASP A 256 -3.97 1.69 22.53
C ASP A 256 -4.72 1.32 23.83
N ALA A 257 -5.00 2.31 24.69
CA ALA A 257 -5.66 2.03 25.97
C ALA A 257 -7.09 1.45 25.81
N LEU A 258 -7.76 1.72 24.69
CA LEU A 258 -9.11 1.22 24.38
C LEU A 258 -9.06 -0.28 24.06
N SER A 259 -8.03 -0.74 23.33
CA SER A 259 -7.78 -2.15 23.01
C SER A 259 -7.63 -3.00 24.28
N VAL A 260 -7.00 -2.46 25.34
CA VAL A 260 -6.80 -3.18 26.61
C VAL A 260 -8.14 -3.41 27.34
N ALA A 261 -9.00 -2.39 27.39
CA ALA A 261 -10.31 -2.49 28.01
C ALA A 261 -11.23 -3.44 27.21
N ALA A 262 -11.18 -3.34 25.88
CA ALA A 262 -11.89 -4.23 24.97
C ALA A 262 -11.49 -5.69 25.15
N ARG A 263 -10.19 -6.03 25.13
CA ARG A 263 -9.71 -7.41 25.30
C ARG A 263 -10.24 -8.07 26.57
N ARG A 264 -10.45 -7.30 27.65
CA ARG A 264 -11.04 -7.80 28.90
C ARG A 264 -12.53 -8.14 28.79
N ALA A 265 -13.24 -7.51 27.86
CA ALA A 265 -14.66 -7.76 27.60
C ALA A 265 -14.91 -8.98 26.69
N PHE A 266 -13.89 -9.46 25.98
CA PHE A 266 -13.99 -10.57 25.03
C PHE A 266 -13.12 -11.81 25.39
N PRO A 267 -13.13 -12.31 26.64
CA PRO A 267 -12.23 -13.38 27.08
C PRO A 267 -12.44 -14.72 26.36
N ARG A 268 -13.68 -15.12 26.05
CA ARG A 268 -13.99 -16.37 25.34
C ARG A 268 -13.63 -16.25 23.86
N THR A 269 -13.93 -15.11 23.26
CA THR A 269 -13.53 -14.79 21.88
C THR A 269 -12.01 -14.88 21.75
N MET A 270 -11.26 -14.25 22.66
CA MET A 270 -9.79 -14.30 22.69
C MET A 270 -9.24 -15.71 22.91
N SER A 271 -9.84 -16.49 23.82
CA SER A 271 -9.48 -17.89 24.04
C SER A 271 -9.69 -18.73 22.77
N CYS A 272 -10.83 -18.53 22.09
CA CYS A 272 -11.12 -19.19 20.82
C CYS A 272 -10.09 -18.81 19.73
N ILE A 273 -9.84 -17.52 19.50
CA ILE A 273 -8.88 -17.06 18.49
C ILE A 273 -7.49 -17.63 18.73
N ARG A 274 -6.97 -17.54 19.96
CA ARG A 274 -5.64 -18.08 20.31
C ARG A 274 -5.55 -19.59 20.14
N ARG A 275 -6.64 -20.32 20.38
CA ARG A 275 -6.70 -21.77 20.24
C ARG A 275 -6.80 -22.22 18.78
N VAL A 276 -7.68 -21.59 18.01
CA VAL A 276 -8.06 -22.06 16.67
C VAL A 276 -7.22 -21.40 15.57
N ILE A 277 -6.77 -20.16 15.77
CA ILE A 277 -6.07 -19.35 14.75
C ILE A 277 -4.81 -18.67 15.33
N PRO A 278 -3.87 -19.42 15.94
CA PRO A 278 -2.69 -18.83 16.56
C PRO A 278 -1.83 -18.02 15.57
N GLU A 279 -1.80 -18.42 14.30
CA GLU A 279 -1.01 -17.73 13.27
C GLU A 279 -1.55 -16.32 12.93
N ALA A 280 -2.85 -16.06 13.13
CA ALA A 280 -3.42 -14.71 12.98
C ALA A 280 -3.03 -13.80 14.16
N VAL A 281 -2.94 -14.37 15.36
CA VAL A 281 -2.46 -13.65 16.55
C VAL A 281 -0.99 -13.27 16.38
N GLU A 282 -0.15 -14.22 15.97
CA GLU A 282 1.27 -13.99 15.67
C GLU A 282 1.44 -12.88 14.63
N MET A 283 0.69 -12.95 13.53
CA MET A 283 0.71 -11.95 12.46
C MET A 283 0.33 -10.55 12.95
N ALA A 284 -0.69 -10.46 13.79
CA ALA A 284 -1.12 -9.19 14.35
C ALA A 284 -0.11 -8.64 15.38
N GLU A 285 0.52 -9.49 16.19
CA GLU A 285 1.61 -9.09 17.09
C GLU A 285 2.87 -8.62 16.33
N MET A 286 3.04 -9.00 15.06
CA MET A 286 4.06 -8.47 14.14
C MET A 286 3.65 -7.18 13.43
N GLY A 287 2.45 -6.65 13.68
CA GLY A 287 1.93 -5.44 13.01
C GLY A 287 1.52 -5.66 11.55
N LEU A 288 1.37 -6.92 11.11
CA LEU A 288 1.05 -7.25 9.71
C LEU A 288 -0.41 -7.62 9.48
N GLY A 289 -1.22 -7.64 10.52
CA GLY A 289 -2.61 -8.04 10.49
C GLY A 289 -3.31 -7.62 11.76
N GLU A 290 -4.60 -7.92 11.83
CA GLU A 290 -5.43 -7.53 12.96
C GLU A 290 -6.48 -8.60 13.20
N VAL A 291 -6.88 -8.71 14.47
CA VAL A 291 -8.13 -9.38 14.85
C VAL A 291 -8.97 -8.35 15.59
N LEU A 292 -10.11 -7.99 15.02
CA LEU A 292 -10.91 -6.86 15.50
C LEU A 292 -12.41 -7.10 15.34
N ILE A 293 -13.20 -6.39 16.14
CA ILE A 293 -14.65 -6.27 15.92
C ILE A 293 -14.89 -5.04 15.05
N SER A 294 -15.52 -5.23 13.89
CA SER A 294 -15.82 -4.16 12.94
C SER A 294 -17.32 -3.89 12.88
N ALA A 295 -17.72 -2.68 13.28
CA ALA A 295 -19.10 -2.21 13.30
C ALA A 295 -19.34 -1.13 12.24
N LEU A 296 -20.44 -1.25 11.49
CA LEU A 296 -20.81 -0.34 10.42
C LEU A 296 -22.28 0.07 10.58
N THR A 297 -22.53 1.37 10.77
CA THR A 297 -23.90 1.89 10.92
C THR A 297 -24.70 1.83 9.63
N PRO A 298 -26.04 1.92 9.70
CA PRO A 298 -26.88 2.20 8.54
C PRO A 298 -26.40 3.41 7.73
N GLY A 299 -26.60 3.36 6.41
CA GLY A 299 -26.24 4.44 5.49
C GLY A 299 -24.74 4.55 5.17
N THR A 300 -23.90 3.69 5.75
CA THR A 300 -22.47 3.74 5.49
C THR A 300 -22.11 3.06 4.16
N HIS A 301 -21.33 3.77 3.36
CA HIS A 301 -20.66 3.25 2.17
C HIS A 301 -19.15 3.37 2.35
N LEU A 302 -18.45 2.25 2.25
CA LEU A 302 -16.98 2.22 2.13
C LEU A 302 -16.66 2.16 0.65
N LYS A 303 -16.02 3.22 0.15
CA LYS A 303 -15.64 3.37 -1.27
C LYS A 303 -14.78 2.19 -1.75
N PRO A 304 -14.75 1.91 -3.06
CA PRO A 304 -13.85 0.90 -3.61
C PRO A 304 -12.38 1.19 -3.27
N HIS A 305 -11.66 0.19 -2.76
CA HIS A 305 -10.24 0.29 -2.42
C HIS A 305 -9.58 -1.10 -2.46
N CYS A 306 -8.25 -1.15 -2.52
CA CYS A 306 -7.44 -2.35 -2.33
C CYS A 306 -6.57 -2.20 -1.09
N VAL A 307 -6.37 -3.27 -0.32
CA VAL A 307 -5.30 -3.31 0.68
C VAL A 307 -3.94 -3.38 -0.02
N GLN A 308 -2.91 -2.81 0.61
CA GLN A 308 -1.58 -2.61 0.05
C GLN A 308 -0.79 -3.89 -0.28
N ASN A 309 -1.21 -5.06 0.23
CA ASN A 309 -0.47 -6.31 0.05
C ASN A 309 -1.35 -7.57 -0.12
N ASN A 310 -0.86 -8.58 -0.85
CA ASN A 310 -1.57 -9.85 -1.12
C ASN A 310 -1.07 -11.07 -0.30
N PHE A 311 -0.17 -10.85 0.68
CA PHE A 311 0.41 -11.96 1.45
C PHE A 311 -0.51 -12.47 2.56
N ARG A 312 -1.70 -11.87 2.69
CA ARG A 312 -2.72 -12.19 3.67
C ARG A 312 -4.09 -12.32 3.03
N LEU A 313 -4.98 -13.01 3.73
CA LEU A 313 -6.41 -13.10 3.45
C LEU A 313 -7.19 -12.57 4.65
N THR A 314 -8.45 -12.24 4.41
CA THR A 314 -9.37 -11.70 5.42
C THR A 314 -10.58 -12.62 5.57
N CYS A 315 -10.93 -12.90 6.82
CA CYS A 315 -12.13 -13.63 7.20
C CYS A 315 -13.05 -12.76 8.04
N HIS A 316 -14.31 -12.65 7.65
CA HIS A 316 -15.38 -12.01 8.42
C HIS A 316 -16.35 -13.05 8.94
N LEU A 317 -16.40 -13.24 10.26
CA LEU A 317 -17.51 -13.94 10.91
C LEU A 317 -18.65 -12.96 11.18
N GLY A 318 -19.83 -13.21 10.63
CA GLY A 318 -21.03 -12.39 10.88
C GLY A 318 -21.51 -12.49 12.33
N LEU A 319 -21.53 -11.36 13.06
CA LEU A 319 -22.01 -11.30 14.45
C LEU A 319 -23.41 -10.69 14.57
N LEU A 320 -23.61 -9.54 13.93
CA LEU A 320 -24.90 -8.88 13.73
C LEU A 320 -25.02 -8.55 12.24
N CYS A 321 -25.97 -9.14 11.55
CA CYS A 321 -26.06 -9.05 10.08
C CYS A 321 -27.48 -8.65 9.64
N PRO A 322 -27.88 -7.38 9.84
CA PRO A 322 -29.15 -6.89 9.31
C PRO A 322 -29.16 -6.96 7.78
N GLU A 323 -30.35 -7.13 7.20
CA GLU A 323 -30.54 -7.08 5.75
C GLU A 323 -30.06 -5.74 5.18
N GLY A 324 -29.52 -5.76 3.95
CA GLY A 324 -29.02 -4.57 3.25
C GLY A 324 -27.52 -4.30 3.41
N ALA A 325 -26.81 -5.07 4.24
CA ALA A 325 -25.35 -5.00 4.32
C ALA A 325 -24.67 -5.97 3.33
N ARG A 326 -23.88 -5.44 2.41
CA ARG A 326 -23.22 -6.19 1.32
C ARG A 326 -21.76 -5.78 1.11
N LEU A 327 -20.95 -6.74 0.71
CA LEU A 327 -19.52 -6.60 0.39
C LEU A 327 -19.27 -7.07 -1.04
N ARG A 328 -18.66 -6.22 -1.86
CA ARG A 328 -18.10 -6.59 -3.16
C ARG A 328 -16.63 -6.89 -2.98
N VAL A 329 -16.16 -7.98 -3.57
CA VAL A 329 -14.73 -8.25 -3.74
C VAL A 329 -14.52 -8.65 -5.20
N GLY A 330 -13.67 -7.91 -5.90
CA GLY A 330 -13.58 -7.94 -7.35
C GLY A 330 -14.96 -7.66 -7.99
N PRO A 331 -15.42 -8.51 -8.93
CA PRO A 331 -16.71 -8.29 -9.61
C PRO A 331 -17.94 -8.79 -8.84
N SER A 332 -17.79 -9.45 -7.69
CA SER A 332 -18.87 -10.22 -7.05
C SER A 332 -19.29 -9.68 -5.69
N TRP A 333 -20.59 -9.48 -5.50
CA TRP A 333 -21.22 -9.10 -4.23
C TRP A 333 -21.60 -10.33 -3.39
N ARG A 334 -21.47 -10.21 -2.06
CA ARG A 334 -22.01 -11.13 -1.06
C ARG A 334 -22.56 -10.38 0.13
N GLU A 335 -23.46 -11.02 0.86
CA GLU A 335 -24.01 -10.51 2.12
C GLU A 335 -23.50 -11.36 3.29
N TRP A 336 -23.40 -10.75 4.47
CA TRP A 336 -23.05 -11.47 5.68
C TRP A 336 -24.25 -12.26 6.20
N GLN A 337 -23.96 -13.42 6.79
CA GLN A 337 -24.94 -14.20 7.53
C GLN A 337 -24.40 -14.41 8.95
N GLU A 338 -25.28 -14.27 9.93
CA GLU A 338 -24.87 -14.48 11.32
C GLU A 338 -24.36 -15.90 11.53
N GLY A 339 -23.24 -16.01 12.25
CA GLY A 339 -22.57 -17.27 12.53
C GLY A 339 -21.88 -17.91 11.34
N ARG A 340 -21.80 -17.23 10.19
CA ARG A 340 -21.09 -17.71 9.00
C ARG A 340 -19.90 -16.84 8.65
N CYS A 341 -18.86 -17.50 8.14
CA CYS A 341 -17.66 -16.84 7.66
C CYS A 341 -17.75 -16.51 6.18
N LEU A 342 -17.36 -15.29 5.83
CA LEU A 342 -16.90 -14.93 4.49
C LEU A 342 -15.38 -14.88 4.49
N VAL A 343 -14.73 -15.52 3.51
CA VAL A 343 -13.27 -15.48 3.33
C VAL A 343 -12.96 -14.89 1.97
N PHE A 344 -12.10 -13.87 1.94
CA PHE A 344 -11.77 -13.12 0.74
C PHE A 344 -10.33 -12.59 0.81
N ASP A 345 -9.83 -12.17 -0.35
CA ASP A 345 -8.55 -11.49 -0.48
C ASP A 345 -8.83 -9.97 -0.57
N ASP A 346 -8.47 -9.20 0.45
CA ASP A 346 -8.72 -7.76 0.51
C ASP A 346 -7.70 -6.93 -0.29
N SER A 347 -6.70 -7.56 -0.91
CA SER A 347 -5.87 -6.94 -1.95
C SER A 347 -6.60 -6.83 -3.30
N TYR A 348 -7.73 -7.51 -3.45
CA TYR A 348 -8.69 -7.20 -4.50
C TYR A 348 -9.48 -5.94 -4.15
N GLU A 349 -9.81 -5.17 -5.18
CA GLU A 349 -10.72 -4.04 -5.06
C GLU A 349 -12.02 -4.50 -4.43
N HIS A 350 -12.36 -3.87 -3.31
CA HIS A 350 -13.54 -4.22 -2.53
C HIS A 350 -14.26 -2.98 -2.02
N GLU A 351 -15.56 -3.14 -1.79
CA GLU A 351 -16.49 -2.06 -1.50
C GLU A 351 -17.58 -2.57 -0.59
N VAL A 352 -18.02 -1.77 0.38
CA VAL A 352 -19.04 -2.18 1.35
C VAL A 352 -20.18 -1.18 1.36
N TRP A 353 -21.41 -1.69 1.36
CA TRP A 353 -22.60 -0.91 1.65
C TRP A 353 -23.31 -1.47 2.87
N ASN A 354 -23.81 -0.59 3.74
CA ASN A 354 -24.86 -0.91 4.69
C ASN A 354 -26.09 -0.06 4.38
N ASP A 355 -26.83 -0.47 3.36
CA ASP A 355 -28.10 0.15 2.96
C ASP A 355 -29.27 -0.25 3.87
N GLY A 356 -28.99 -1.08 4.89
CA GLY A 356 -29.95 -1.58 5.85
C GLY A 356 -30.36 -0.56 6.91
N HIS A 357 -31.17 -1.01 7.85
CA HIS A 357 -31.64 -0.20 9.00
C HIS A 357 -30.96 -0.56 10.33
N GLY A 358 -30.07 -1.55 10.33
CA GLY A 358 -29.40 -2.05 11.52
C GLY A 358 -27.89 -1.85 11.51
N LEU A 359 -27.29 -1.98 12.70
CA LEU A 359 -25.84 -2.05 12.88
C LEU A 359 -25.32 -3.39 12.34
N ARG A 360 -24.40 -3.35 11.38
CA ARG A 360 -23.66 -4.54 10.92
C ARG A 360 -22.41 -4.71 11.76
N VAL A 361 -22.24 -5.86 12.40
CA VAL A 361 -21.03 -6.18 13.18
C VAL A 361 -20.45 -7.52 12.73
N VAL A 362 -19.13 -7.53 12.50
CA VAL A 362 -18.36 -8.74 12.16
C VAL A 362 -17.14 -8.86 13.06
N LEU A 363 -16.69 -10.08 13.30
CA LEU A 363 -15.33 -10.35 13.75
C LEU A 363 -14.46 -10.48 12.49
N LEU A 364 -13.54 -9.54 12.31
CA LEU A 364 -12.58 -9.50 11.22
C LEU A 364 -11.27 -10.13 11.70
N ILE A 365 -10.78 -11.10 10.94
CA ILE A 365 -9.51 -11.79 11.20
C ILE A 365 -8.67 -11.75 9.93
N ARG A 366 -7.52 -11.08 9.98
CA ARG A 366 -6.49 -11.18 8.95
C ARG A 366 -5.56 -12.35 9.26
N PHE A 367 -5.24 -13.15 8.25
CA PHE A 367 -4.40 -14.32 8.41
C PHE A 367 -3.52 -14.55 7.19
N TRP A 368 -2.43 -15.28 7.36
CA TRP A 368 -1.49 -15.56 6.28
C TRP A 368 -2.14 -16.23 5.08
N HIS A 369 -1.76 -15.79 3.89
CA HIS A 369 -2.13 -16.48 2.67
C HIS A 369 -1.64 -17.94 2.74
N PRO A 370 -2.49 -18.94 2.40
CA PRO A 370 -2.16 -20.36 2.58
C PRO A 370 -0.91 -20.78 1.79
N ASP A 371 -0.70 -20.19 0.61
CA ASP A 371 0.47 -20.47 -0.23
C ASP A 371 1.73 -19.69 0.17
N LEU A 372 1.67 -18.78 1.15
CA LEU A 372 2.84 -18.05 1.61
C LEU A 372 3.71 -18.95 2.51
N PRO A 373 4.95 -19.30 2.08
CA PRO A 373 5.80 -20.21 2.84
C PRO A 373 6.10 -19.66 4.24
N LYS A 374 6.07 -20.52 5.26
CA LYS A 374 6.31 -20.11 6.65
C LYS A 374 7.63 -19.37 6.84
N GLY A 375 8.70 -19.80 6.18
CA GLY A 375 10.01 -19.12 6.24
C GLY A 375 10.03 -17.71 5.61
N ARG A 376 9.04 -17.37 4.78
CA ARG A 376 8.88 -16.01 4.22
C ARG A 376 8.01 -15.09 5.07
N ARG A 377 7.19 -15.64 5.97
CA ARG A 377 6.30 -14.86 6.86
C ARG A 377 7.08 -13.94 7.78
N ALA A 378 8.18 -14.43 8.34
CA ALA A 378 9.08 -13.63 9.19
C ALA A 378 9.77 -12.47 8.44
N LEU A 379 9.83 -12.52 7.10
CA LEU A 379 10.42 -11.48 6.27
C LEU A 379 9.35 -10.55 5.68
N ALA A 380 8.07 -10.88 5.80
CA ALA A 380 7.00 -10.09 5.22
C ALA A 380 6.99 -8.62 5.70
N PRO A 381 7.28 -8.28 6.98
CA PRO A 381 7.34 -6.88 7.39
C PRO A 381 8.43 -6.12 6.65
N ASP A 382 9.64 -6.70 6.61
CA ASP A 382 10.78 -6.08 5.96
C ASP A 382 10.55 -5.92 4.45
N LEU A 383 9.90 -6.90 3.81
CA LEU A 383 9.61 -6.86 2.38
C LEU A 383 8.53 -5.83 2.02
N ASP A 384 7.47 -5.72 2.82
CA ASP A 384 6.41 -4.73 2.63
C ASP A 384 6.96 -3.30 2.83
N ALA A 385 7.68 -3.09 3.93
CA ALA A 385 8.32 -1.81 4.23
C ALA A 385 9.36 -1.42 3.17
N MET A 386 10.16 -2.38 2.69
CA MET A 386 11.14 -2.13 1.63
C MET A 386 10.47 -1.79 0.30
N ALA A 387 9.36 -2.44 -0.05
CA ALA A 387 8.64 -2.14 -1.29
C ALA A 387 8.05 -0.73 -1.27
N GLN A 388 7.42 -0.33 -0.16
CA GLN A 388 6.90 1.03 0.04
C GLN A 388 8.04 2.06 -0.01
N PHE A 389 9.13 1.80 0.69
CA PHE A 389 10.32 2.65 0.67
C PHE A 389 10.90 2.79 -0.74
N ASP A 390 11.04 1.69 -1.50
CA ASP A 390 11.61 1.70 -2.84
C ASP A 390 10.73 2.46 -3.83
N LEU A 391 9.41 2.30 -3.77
CA LEU A 391 8.46 3.06 -4.60
C LEU A 391 8.62 4.56 -4.32
N GLN A 392 8.53 4.96 -3.04
CA GLN A 392 8.66 6.36 -2.66
C GLN A 392 10.03 6.96 -2.98
N ARG A 393 11.10 6.20 -2.73
CA ARG A 393 12.47 6.61 -3.04
C ARG A 393 12.60 6.90 -4.54
N ARG A 394 12.05 6.05 -5.41
CA ARG A 394 12.08 6.25 -6.88
C ARG A 394 11.24 7.45 -7.33
N SER A 395 10.26 7.85 -6.54
CA SER A 395 9.50 9.08 -6.78
C SER A 395 10.33 10.33 -6.45
N TRP A 396 11.18 10.31 -5.42
CA TRP A 396 11.97 11.48 -4.98
C TRP A 396 13.41 11.55 -5.48
N ILE A 397 14.03 10.42 -5.78
CA ILE A 397 15.43 10.33 -6.19
C ILE A 397 15.49 9.97 -7.67
N PRO A 398 15.98 10.88 -8.53
CA PRO A 398 16.12 10.59 -9.95
C PRO A 398 17.16 9.49 -10.19
N PRO A 399 17.02 8.69 -11.26
CA PRO A 399 18.08 7.79 -11.72
C PRO A 399 19.39 8.56 -11.95
N MET A 400 20.49 8.09 -11.36
CA MET A 400 21.80 8.75 -11.42
C MET A 400 22.92 7.74 -11.62
N SER A 401 24.04 8.21 -12.19
CA SER A 401 25.30 7.46 -12.12
C SER A 401 25.90 7.54 -10.71
N PRO A 402 26.76 6.59 -10.30
CA PRO A 402 27.43 6.66 -9.00
C PRO A 402 28.20 7.97 -8.76
N ASP A 403 28.90 8.47 -9.78
CA ASP A 403 29.67 9.72 -9.70
C ASP A 403 28.77 10.95 -9.49
N GLN A 404 27.60 10.93 -10.13
CA GLN A 404 26.62 11.99 -9.97
C GLN A 404 25.94 11.94 -8.60
N ALA A 405 25.59 10.74 -8.11
CA ALA A 405 25.01 10.57 -6.78
C ALA A 405 25.98 11.07 -5.70
N GLU A 406 27.27 10.78 -5.82
CA GLU A 406 28.32 11.30 -4.94
C GLU A 406 28.45 12.83 -5.02
N THR A 407 28.32 13.41 -6.22
CA THR A 407 28.34 14.86 -6.42
C THR A 407 27.15 15.54 -5.74
N VAL A 408 25.94 14.99 -5.89
CA VAL A 408 24.72 15.47 -5.22
C VAL A 408 24.86 15.35 -3.71
N ARG A 409 25.32 14.19 -3.21
CA ARG A 409 25.54 13.94 -1.78
C ARG A 409 26.40 15.02 -1.14
N ARG A 410 27.59 15.28 -1.70
CA ARG A 410 28.50 16.32 -1.18
C ARG A 410 27.88 17.71 -1.15
N ARG A 411 27.03 18.04 -2.12
CA ARG A 411 26.32 19.33 -2.13
C ARG A 411 25.26 19.40 -1.04
N LEU A 412 24.46 18.35 -0.86
CA LEU A 412 23.47 18.29 0.21
C LEU A 412 24.14 18.35 1.59
N GLU A 413 25.23 17.62 1.80
CA GLU A 413 26.05 17.70 3.02
C GLU A 413 26.54 19.13 3.28
N ALA A 414 27.06 19.82 2.26
CA ALA A 414 27.50 21.21 2.38
C ALA A 414 26.35 22.19 2.68
N GLU A 415 25.14 21.96 2.16
CA GLU A 415 23.96 22.76 2.50
C GLU A 415 23.54 22.54 3.96
N VAL A 416 23.52 21.29 4.44
CA VAL A 416 23.26 20.93 5.84
C VAL A 416 24.29 21.58 6.77
N GLU A 417 25.59 21.46 6.46
CA GLU A 417 26.67 22.09 7.24
C GLU A 417 26.54 23.61 7.28
N ALA A 418 26.07 24.22 6.20
CA ALA A 418 25.87 25.66 6.11
C ALA A 418 24.55 26.14 6.75
N GLY A 419 23.75 25.24 7.32
CA GLY A 419 22.45 25.55 7.91
C GLY A 419 21.38 26.01 6.90
N ARG A 420 21.54 25.64 5.63
CA ARG A 420 20.60 25.93 4.54
C ARG A 420 19.84 24.64 4.16
N GLY A 421 18.58 24.76 3.75
CA GLY A 421 17.76 23.60 3.36
C GLY A 421 17.19 22.74 4.51
N GLY A 422 17.61 22.96 5.75
CA GLY A 422 16.96 22.39 6.95
C GLY A 422 16.68 20.88 6.87
N GLU A 423 15.43 20.51 7.14
CA GLU A 423 14.96 19.11 7.18
C GLU A 423 14.95 18.43 5.79
N ASP A 424 14.86 19.21 4.71
CA ASP A 424 14.73 18.66 3.35
C ASP A 424 16.04 18.12 2.82
N ALA A 425 17.15 18.81 3.08
CA ALA A 425 18.47 18.34 2.72
C ALA A 425 18.84 17.06 3.49
N VAL A 426 18.48 16.98 4.77
CA VAL A 426 18.67 15.79 5.62
C VAL A 426 17.83 14.62 5.09
N ALA A 427 16.57 14.87 4.75
CA ALA A 427 15.68 13.84 4.23
C ALA A 427 16.14 13.29 2.88
N LEU A 428 16.59 14.15 1.97
CA LEU A 428 17.12 13.73 0.67
C LEU A 428 18.42 12.93 0.82
N LEU A 429 19.29 13.27 1.79
CA LEU A 429 20.45 12.44 2.13
C LEU A 429 20.03 11.05 2.62
N GLY A 430 19.02 10.98 3.50
CA GLY A 430 18.47 9.72 3.99
C GLY A 430 17.86 8.83 2.91
N LEU A 431 17.32 9.41 1.82
CA LEU A 431 16.80 8.66 0.67
C LEU A 431 17.92 8.24 -0.32
N LEU A 432 19.08 8.91 -0.29
CA LEU A 432 20.25 8.57 -1.09
C LEU A 432 21.09 7.44 -0.48
N ASP A 433 21.08 7.33 0.84
CA ASP A 433 21.65 6.21 1.62
C ASP A 433 20.82 4.93 1.45
#